data_AF-A0A7D7VTH4-F1
#
_entry.id   AF-A0A7D7VTH4-F1
#
_cell.length_a   1.000
_cell.length_b   1.000
_cell.length_c   1.000
_cell.angle_alpha   90.00
_cell.angle_beta   90.00
_cell.angle_gamma   90.00
#
_symmetry.space_group_name_H-M   'P 1'
#
loop_
_entity.id
_entity.type
_entity.pdbx_description
1 polymer ?
#
loop_
_entity_poly.entity_id
_entity_poly.type
_entity_poly.pdbx_seq_one_letter_code
_entity_poly.pdbx_strand_id
1 'polypeptide(L)' 'MYWKYQSRDWKRYIIVPEIRLEGKWLKELGFEIGKEIEAEQQKNKLIITLTDKKQEK' A
#
# COMPACT_ATOMS: atom_id res chain seq x y z
N MET A 1 3.74 -14.84 9.18
CA MET A 1 2.93 -14.28 10.28
C MET A 1 3.28 -12.81 10.39
N TYR A 2 2.43 -11.91 9.90
CA TYR A 2 2.69 -10.46 9.82
C TYR A 2 2.11 -9.79 11.09
N TRP A 3 2.97 -9.35 12.01
CA TRP A 3 2.55 -8.73 13.28
C TRP A 3 2.67 -7.21 13.15
N LYS A 4 1.54 -6.49 13.10
CA LYS A 4 1.52 -5.02 13.11
C LYS A 4 1.62 -4.52 14.55
N TYR A 5 2.68 -3.79 14.88
CA TYR A 5 2.82 -3.08 16.16
C TYR A 5 1.82 -1.91 16.18
N GLN A 6 0.75 -2.03 16.97
CA GLN A 6 -0.19 -0.93 17.23
C GLN A 6 0.03 -0.42 18.65
N SER A 7 0.42 0.85 18.79
CA SER A 7 0.48 1.55 20.07
C SER A 7 -0.91 1.55 20.69
N ARG A 8 -1.11 0.71 21.70
CA ARG A 8 -2.40 0.44 22.34
C ARG A 8 -2.81 1.63 23.20
N ASP A 9 -3.76 2.44 22.72
CA ASP A 9 -4.66 3.14 23.62
C ASP A 9 -5.72 2.12 24.10
N TRP A 10 -5.62 1.74 25.38
CA TRP A 10 -6.02 0.44 25.94
C TRP A 10 -7.54 0.14 25.98
N LYS A 11 -8.41 0.88 25.28
CA LYS A 11 -9.87 0.75 25.46
C LYS A 11 -10.76 0.64 24.23
N ARG A 12 -10.27 0.74 22.99
CA ARG A 12 -11.13 0.54 21.82
C ARG A 12 -10.38 -0.20 20.74
N TYR A 13 -10.94 -1.33 20.31
CA TYR A 13 -10.61 -1.97 19.05
C TYR A 13 -10.90 -0.96 17.93
N ILE A 14 -9.93 -0.10 17.60
CA ILE A 14 -10.03 0.80 16.45
C ILE A 14 -9.79 -0.07 15.23
N ILE A 15 -10.89 -0.50 14.61
CA ILE A 15 -10.87 -1.22 13.34
C ILE A 15 -10.43 -0.21 12.28
N VAL A 16 -9.16 -0.27 11.93
CA VAL A 16 -8.64 0.52 10.80
C VAL A 16 -9.03 -0.16 9.49
N PRO A 17 -9.47 0.60 8.47
CA PRO A 17 -9.71 0.04 7.16
C PRO A 17 -8.39 -0.48 6.54
N GLU A 18 -8.42 -1.69 6.00
CA GLU A 18 -7.28 -2.32 5.31
C GLU A 18 -7.68 -2.71 3.89
N ILE A 19 -6.79 -2.45 2.92
CA ILE A 19 -6.94 -2.87 1.52
C ILE A 19 -5.79 -3.84 1.21
N ARG A 20 -6.12 -5.04 0.74
CA ARG A 20 -5.16 -6.02 0.23
C ARG A 20 -5.39 -6.21 -1.25
N LEU A 21 -4.33 -6.05 -2.04
CA LEU A 21 -4.33 -6.35 -3.46
C LEU A 21 -3.44 -7.58 -3.64
N GLU A 22 -4.01 -8.67 -4.16
CA GLU A 22 -3.31 -9.94 -4.37
C GLU A 22 -3.69 -10.51 -5.74
N GLY A 23 -2.72 -11.09 -6.44
CA GLY A 23 -2.96 -11.79 -7.71
C GLY A 23 -1.89 -11.56 -8.77
N LYS A 24 -1.88 -12.42 -9.80
CA LYS A 24 -0.95 -12.35 -10.93
C LYS A 24 -1.10 -11.04 -11.72
N TRP A 25 -2.32 -10.51 -11.78
CA TRP A 25 -2.66 -9.27 -12.47
C TRP A 25 -1.85 -8.06 -11.98
N LEU A 26 -1.44 -8.02 -10.70
CA LEU A 26 -0.58 -6.95 -10.18
C LEU A 26 0.80 -6.96 -10.85
N LYS A 27 1.37 -8.16 -11.01
CA LYS A 27 2.64 -8.33 -11.70
C LYS A 27 2.51 -7.97 -13.19
N GLU A 28 1.39 -8.33 -13.82
CA GLU A 28 1.11 -7.99 -15.22
C GLU A 28 0.95 -6.48 -15.43
N LEU A 29 0.44 -5.76 -14.43
CA LEU A 29 0.42 -4.29 -14.42
C LEU A 29 1.78 -3.64 -14.10
N GLY A 30 2.82 -4.44 -13.82
CA GLY A 30 4.16 -3.95 -13.51
C GLY A 30 4.42 -3.67 -12.02
N PHE A 31 3.46 -3.95 -11.13
CA PHE A 31 3.63 -3.91 -9.67
C PHE A 31 4.42 -5.13 -9.20
N GLU A 32 5.75 -5.00 -9.29
CA GLU A 32 6.69 -6.02 -8.84
C GLU A 32 7.15 -5.74 -7.40
N ILE A 33 7.52 -6.81 -6.69
CA ILE A 33 8.03 -6.71 -5.33
C ILE A 33 9.32 -5.90 -5.34
N GLY A 34 9.39 -4.86 -4.49
CA GLY A 34 10.56 -3.99 -4.37
C GLY A 34 10.52 -2.74 -5.24
N LYS A 35 9.51 -2.55 -6.12
CA LYS A 35 9.31 -1.28 -6.83
C LYS A 35 8.66 -0.23 -5.94
N GLU A 36 9.06 1.01 -6.13
CA GLU A 36 8.44 2.16 -5.48
C GLU A 36 7.09 2.46 -6.13
N ILE A 37 6.08 2.69 -5.29
CA ILE A 37 4.75 3.11 -5.71
C ILE A 37 4.42 4.45 -5.09
N GLU A 38 3.68 5.26 -5.83
CA GLU A 38 3.06 6.47 -5.33
C GLU A 38 1.58 6.20 -5.05
N ALA A 39 1.12 6.60 -3.86
CA ALA A 39 -0.26 6.46 -3.44
C ALA A 39 -0.85 7.85 -3.16
N GLU A 40 -1.70 8.32 -4.07
CA GLU A 40 -2.39 9.59 -3.93
C GLU A 40 -3.80 9.37 -3.38
N GLN A 41 -4.19 10.23 -2.45
CA GLN A 41 -5.50 10.18 -1.79
C GLN A 41 -6.33 11.38 -2.20
N GLN A 42 -7.53 11.10 -2.70
CA GLN A 42 -8.56 12.09 -3.00
C GLN A 42 -9.86 11.71 -2.29
N LYS A 43 -10.80 12.66 -2.22
CA LYS A 43 -12.13 12.38 -1.65
C LYS A 43 -12.75 11.17 -2.37
N ASN A 44 -13.02 10.11 -1.61
CA ASN A 44 -13.59 8.84 -2.10
C ASN A 44 -12.75 8.08 -3.15
N LYS A 45 -11.46 8.39 -3.31
CA LYS A 45 -10.60 7.73 -4.31
C LYS A 45 -9.17 7.54 -3.78
N LEU A 46 -8.61 6.36 -4.02
CA LEU A 46 -7.20 6.04 -3.83
C LEU A 46 -6.61 5.72 -5.19
N ILE A 47 -5.53 6.42 -5.58
CA ILE A 47 -4.83 6.22 -6.84
C ILE A 47 -3.46 5.63 -6.50
N ILE A 48 -3.13 4.48 -7.09
CA ILE A 48 -1.85 3.80 -6.89
C ILE A 48 -1.15 3.75 -8.23
N THR A 49 0.04 4.35 -8.31
CA THR A 49 0.80 4.50 -9.56
C THR A 49 2.21 3.97 -9.36
N LEU A 50 2.81 3.40 -10.40
CA LEU A 50 4.21 3.02 -10.40
C LEU A 50 5.09 4.26 -10.56
N THR A 51 6.04 4.44 -9.65
CA THR A 51 7.03 5.51 -9.76
C THR A 51 8.23 4.98 -10.53
N ASP A 52 8.41 5.43 -11.77
CA ASP A 52 9.67 5.29 -12.50
C ASP A 52 10.59 6.44 -12.10
N LYS A 53 10.97 6.51 -10.82
CA LYS A 53 12.19 7.25 -10.46
C LYS A 53 13.35 6.38 -10.91
N LYS A 54 13.66 6.44 -12.20
CA LYS A 54 15.05 6.25 -12.64
C LYS A 54 15.89 7.16 -11.75
N GLN A 55 16.59 6.56 -10.80
CA GLN A 55 17.79 7.19 -10.25
C GLN A 55 18.76 7.28 -11.42
N GLU A 56 18.63 8.35 -12.19
CA GLU A 56 19.70 8.83 -13.05
C GLU A 56 20.76 9.35 -12.07
N LYS A 57 21.76 8.53 -11.81
CA LYS A 57 22.96 8.92 -11.09
C LYS A 57 24.17 8.24 -11.71
#